data_AF-A0AAU9TRQ7-F1
#
_entry.id   AF-A0AAU9TRQ7-F1
#
_cell.length_a   1.000
_cell.length_b   1.000
_cell.length_c   1.000
_cell.angle_alpha   90.00
_cell.angle_beta   90.00
_cell.angle_gamma   90.00
#
_symmetry.space_group_name_H-M   'P 1'
#
loop_
_entity.id
_entity.type
_entity.pdbx_description
1 polymer ?
#
loop_
_entity_poly.entity_id
_entity_poly.type
_entity_poly.pdbx_seq_one_letter_code
_entity_poly.pdbx_strand_id
1 'polypeptide(L)' 'MPRTYQKRLGARAYRNYSEELLERPVTAVAEGRMTLHATSEKFNILYGTVFNKYHRKFIKKPEAQGLS' A
#
# COMPACT_ATOMS: atom_id res chain seq x y z
N MET A 1 -12.94 35.74 -8.90
CA MET A 1 -11.97 34.83 -9.51
C MET A 1 -11.82 33.60 -8.62
N PRO A 2 -11.97 32.38 -9.15
CA PRO A 2 -11.77 31.15 -8.38
C PRO A 2 -10.31 31.04 -7.90
N ARG A 3 -10.11 30.61 -6.65
CA ARG A 3 -8.75 30.40 -6.09
C ARG A 3 -8.11 29.17 -6.74
N THR A 4 -6.94 29.33 -7.33
CA THR A 4 -6.13 28.24 -7.88
C THR A 4 -5.29 27.62 -6.76
N TYR A 5 -5.65 26.42 -6.30
CA TYR A 5 -4.86 25.69 -5.31
C TYR A 5 -3.66 25.02 -5.98
N GLN A 6 -2.50 25.68 -5.97
CA GLN A 6 -1.25 25.06 -6.40
C GLN A 6 -0.62 24.28 -5.24
N LYS A 7 -0.54 22.95 -5.39
CA LYS A 7 0.22 22.10 -4.45
C LYS A 7 1.70 22.14 -4.83
N ARG A 8 2.59 22.31 -3.85
CA ARG A 8 4.05 22.25 -4.08
C ARG A 8 4.43 20.85 -4.59
N LEU A 9 5.34 20.80 -5.56
CA LEU A 9 5.97 19.54 -5.96
C LEU A 9 6.63 18.90 -4.74
N GLY A 10 6.38 17.62 -4.50
CA GLY A 10 6.83 16.90 -3.30
C GLY A 10 5.94 17.02 -2.06
N ALA A 11 4.86 17.82 -2.08
CA ALA A 11 3.93 17.94 -0.94
C ALA A 11 3.17 16.64 -0.61
N ARG A 12 3.16 15.66 -1.52
CA ARG A 12 2.53 14.36 -1.28
C ARG A 12 3.57 13.42 -0.68
N ALA A 13 3.47 13.16 0.62
CA ALA A 13 4.26 12.13 1.28
C ALA A 13 3.74 10.74 0.90
N TYR A 14 4.55 9.99 0.14
CA TYR A 14 4.27 8.59 -0.15
C TYR A 14 4.91 7.73 0.96
N ARG A 15 4.09 6.91 1.62
CA ARG A 15 4.59 5.93 2.59
C ARG A 15 5.05 4.68 1.84
N ASN A 16 6.36 4.48 1.78
CA ASN A 16 6.96 3.28 1.19
C ASN A 16 7.02 2.20 2.27
N TYR A 17 6.26 1.12 2.09
CA TYR A 17 6.35 -0.07 2.93
C TYR A 17 7.30 -1.07 2.28
N SER A 18 8.19 -1.69 3.05
CA SER A 18 8.98 -2.82 2.56
C SER A 18 8.08 -4.04 2.34
N GLU A 19 8.50 -4.93 1.44
CA GLU A 19 7.79 -6.18 1.15
C GLU A 19 7.63 -7.01 2.44
N GLU A 20 8.70 -7.12 3.23
CA GLU A 20 8.76 -7.81 4.53
C GLU A 20 7.76 -7.28 5.57
N LEU A 21 7.57 -5.94 5.62
CA LEU A 21 6.61 -5.32 6.54
C LEU A 21 5.16 -5.63 6.15
N LEU A 22 4.89 -5.87 4.88
CA LEU A 22 3.56 -6.19 4.37
C LEU A 22 3.22 -7.67 4.46
N GLU A 23 4.22 -8.56 4.46
CA GLU A 23 3.99 -10.00 4.49
C GLU A 23 3.24 -10.45 5.76
N ARG A 24 3.71 -10.05 6.94
CA ARG A 24 3.09 -10.43 8.22
C ARG A 24 1.61 -10.03 8.35
N PRO A 25 1.19 -8.80 8.03
CA PRO A 25 -0.22 -8.44 8.04
C PRO A 25 -1.03 -9.20 6.99
N VAL A 26 -0.49 -9.41 5.79
CA VAL A 26 -1.20 -10.10 4.71
C VAL A 26 -1.38 -11.58 5.02
N THR A 27 -0.38 -12.25 5.60
CA THR A 27 -0.50 -13.65 6.03
C THR A 27 -1.52 -13.81 7.14
N ALA A 28 -1.53 -12.91 8.14
CA ALA A 28 -2.51 -12.94 9.22
C ALA A 28 -3.97 -12.80 8.72
N VAL A 29 -4.19 -12.01 7.67
CA VAL A 29 -5.50 -11.90 7.01
C VAL A 29 -5.83 -13.16 6.19
N ALA A 30 -4.85 -13.69 5.44
CA ALA A 30 -5.03 -14.89 4.62
C ALA A 30 -5.33 -16.15 5.46
N GLU A 31 -4.75 -16.25 6.65
CA GLU A 31 -5.01 -17.33 7.61
C GLU A 31 -6.33 -17.14 8.38
N GLY A 32 -7.05 -16.04 8.15
CA GLY A 32 -8.30 -15.73 8.86
C GLY A 32 -8.12 -15.36 10.33
N ARG A 33 -6.88 -15.16 10.80
CA ARG A 33 -6.57 -14.79 12.19
C ARG A 33 -7.01 -13.36 12.53
N MET A 34 -7.04 -12.47 11.52
CA MET A 34 -7.38 -11.07 11.68
C MET A 34 -8.18 -10.52 10.50
N THR A 35 -9.03 -9.53 10.76
CA THR A 35 -9.68 -8.76 9.68
C THR A 35 -8.72 -7.73 9.09
N LEU A 36 -9.03 -7.24 7.89
CA LEU A 36 -8.29 -6.14 7.24
C LEU A 36 -8.24 -4.87 8.11
N HIS A 37 -9.29 -4.61 8.89
CA HIS A 37 -9.32 -3.47 9.82
C HIS A 37 -8.39 -3.69 11.01
N ALA A 38 -8.50 -4.85 11.66
CA ALA A 38 -7.66 -5.19 12.81
C ALA A 38 -6.16 -5.21 12.47
N THR A 39 -5.81 -5.65 11.26
CA THR A 39 -4.42 -5.60 10.79
C THR A 39 -3.94 -4.19 10.47
N SER A 40 -4.80 -3.32 9.94
CA SER A 40 -4.47 -1.91 9.71
C SER A 40 -4.07 -1.21 11.01
N GLU A 41 -4.86 -1.39 12.06
CA GLU A 41 -4.61 -0.81 13.38
C GLU A 41 -3.37 -1.41 14.05
N LYS A 42 -3.26 -2.74 14.07
CA LYS A 42 -2.18 -3.44 14.77
C LYS A 42 -0.80 -3.19 14.15
N PHE A 43 -0.72 -3.11 12.82
CA PHE A 43 0.55 -2.94 12.11
C PHE A 43 0.81 -1.48 11.68
N ASN A 44 -0.12 -0.55 11.97
CA ASN A 44 -0.06 0.85 11.54
C ASN A 44 0.15 1.00 10.01
N ILE A 45 -0.51 0.12 9.24
CA ILE A 45 -0.49 0.11 7.78
C ILE A 45 -1.84 0.58 7.29
N LEU A 46 -1.86 1.40 6.24
CA LEU A 46 -3.11 1.84 5.62
C LEU A 46 -3.96 0.64 5.18
N TYR A 47 -5.23 0.64 5.54
CA TYR A 47 -6.21 -0.39 5.14
C TYR A 47 -6.14 -0.69 3.64
N GLY A 48 -6.11 0.36 2.82
CA GLY A 48 -6.03 0.24 1.37
C GLY A 48 -4.78 -0.52 0.92
N THR A 49 -3.64 -0.34 1.59
CA THR A 49 -2.40 -1.06 1.26
C THR A 49 -2.54 -2.55 1.52
N VAL A 50 -3.07 -2.95 2.69
CA VAL A 50 -3.29 -4.36 3.02
C VAL A 50 -4.32 -4.99 2.08
N PHE A 51 -5.43 -4.30 1.83
CA PHE A 51 -6.48 -4.73 0.90
C PHE A 51 -5.95 -4.94 -0.53
N ASN A 52 -5.17 -3.97 -1.04
CA ASN A 52 -4.62 -4.05 -2.39
C ASN A 52 -3.60 -5.18 -2.53
N LYS A 53 -2.79 -5.42 -1.50
CA LYS A 53 -1.81 -6.51 -1.47
C LYS A 53 -2.50 -7.87 -1.37
N TYR A 54 -3.49 -8.01 -0.48
CA TYR A 54 -4.29 -9.22 -0.30
C TYR A 54 -5.02 -9.63 -1.59
N HIS A 55 -5.68 -8.67 -2.26
CA HIS A 55 -6.36 -8.91 -3.53
C HIS A 55 -5.45 -8.87 -4.77
N ARG A 56 -4.12 -8.77 -4.59
CA ARG A 56 -3.12 -8.71 -5.67
C ARG A 56 -3.46 -7.66 -6.75
N LYS A 57 -4.04 -6.51 -6.36
CA LYS A 57 -4.46 -5.47 -7.32
C LYS A 57 -3.28 -4.78 -8.02
N PHE A 58 -2.10 -4.79 -7.38
CA PHE A 58 -0.86 -4.26 -7.95
C PHE A 58 0.17 -5.39 -8.08
N ILE A 59 -0.02 -6.25 -9.08
CA ILE A 59 1.03 -7.18 -9.50
C ILE A 59 2.09 -6.34 -10.20
N LYS A 60 3.30 -6.27 -9.63
CA LYS A 60 4.46 -5.77 -10.38
C LYS A 60 4.63 -6.71 -11.57
N LYS A 61 4.37 -6.24 -12.79
CA LYS A 61 4.71 -7.02 -13.98
C LYS A 61 6.24 -7.19 -14.00
N PRO A 62 6.76 -8.40 -14.17
CA PRO A 62 8.20 -8.64 -14.21
C PRO A 62 8.91 -7.99 -15.41
N GLU A 63 8.19 -7.45 -16.39
CA GLU A 63 8.74 -7.03 -17.69
C GLU A 63 8.46 -5.55 -18.03
N ALA A 64 8.93 -4.62 -17.18
CA ALA A 64 9.03 -3.20 -17.54
C ALA A 64 10.38 -2.59 -17.13
N GLN A 65 11.41 -3.43 -17.02
CA GLN A 65 12.82 -3.04 -16.90
C GLN A 65 13.58 -3.60 -18.10
N GLY A 66 13.25 -3.08 -19.27
CA GLY A 66 13.94 -3.39 -20.51
C GLY A 66 13.94 -2.14 -21.36
N LEU A 67 15.00 -1.35 -21.22
CA LEU A 67 15.67 -0.56 -22.24
C LEU A 67 16.82 0.18 -21.54
N SER A 68 17.94 -0.55 -21.48
CA SER A 68 19.31 -0.03 -21.44
C SER A 68 19.59 0.88 -22.62
#